data_AF-A0A8X6LJF5-F1
#
_entry.id   AF-A0A8X6LJF5-F1
#
_cell.length_a   1.000
_cell.length_b   1.000
_cell.length_c   1.000
_cell.angle_alpha   90.00
_cell.angle_beta   90.00
_cell.angle_gamma   90.00
#
_symmetry.space_group_name_H-M   'P 1'
#
loop_
_entity.id
_entity.type
_entity.pdbx_description
1 polymer ?
#
loop_
_entity_poly.entity_id
_entity_poly.type
_entity_poly.pdbx_seq_one_letter_code
_entity_poly.pdbx_strand_id
1 'polypeptide(L)'
;MPGHYLPHRPVIKSSSATTKVRPVFEASFKHPWYASLNECLSVGPSLLEQIPPLLLRFRTGAIGVIADIKQAFLQLTVKPEDRDYLRFLWWNTEDKSNLEFFRHCRVVGGTSSPFLLNASIRHHLNSAEFQLESLQQTIEKLKKGFYVDNLTISVENQEELVKFKTQTKGIMKAATFELRCWAHTGVQDQESQNVLGLKWDTETDELYCVSPETDIGFNENISKRKLLSIVNSIYDPIGFTSPATLLPKLLLQEAWRNKLDWDEDLPSDLQLRY
;
A
#
# COMPACT_ATOMS: atom_id res chain seq x y z
N MET A 1 -0.14 -35.35 -9.05
CA MET A 1 1.08 -34.53 -8.88
C MET A 1 0.88 -33.60 -7.70
N PRO A 2 1.90 -33.39 -6.85
CA PRO A 2 1.84 -32.40 -5.77
C PRO A 2 1.51 -31.00 -6.32
N GLY A 3 0.80 -30.21 -5.55
CA GLY A 3 0.41 -28.85 -5.91
C GLY A 3 -0.53 -28.25 -4.86
N HIS A 4 -0.72 -26.93 -4.91
CA HIS A 4 -1.55 -26.20 -3.95
C HIS A 4 -2.58 -25.34 -4.70
N TYR A 5 -3.80 -25.31 -4.18
CA TYR A 5 -4.92 -24.56 -4.74
C TYR A 5 -5.24 -23.37 -3.85
N LEU A 6 -5.11 -22.17 -4.40
CA LEU A 6 -5.47 -20.92 -3.78
C LEU A 6 -6.99 -20.74 -3.88
N PRO A 7 -7.69 -20.61 -2.74
CA PRO A 7 -9.05 -20.10 -2.77
C PRO A 7 -9.03 -18.64 -3.23
N HIS A 8 -10.08 -18.22 -3.91
CA HIS A 8 -10.21 -16.85 -4.35
C HIS A 8 -11.61 -16.31 -4.13
N ARG A 9 -11.69 -14.99 -3.99
CA ARG A 9 -12.95 -14.26 -3.83
C ARG A 9 -12.93 -12.95 -4.62
N PRO A 10 -14.09 -12.46 -5.08
CA PRO A 10 -14.18 -11.16 -5.72
C PRO A 10 -14.07 -10.05 -4.67
N VAL A 11 -13.23 -9.05 -4.94
CA VAL A 11 -13.31 -7.74 -4.29
C VAL A 11 -13.93 -6.76 -5.28
N ILE A 12 -15.08 -6.22 -4.90
CA ILE A 12 -15.85 -5.29 -5.72
C ILE A 12 -15.51 -3.87 -5.25
N LYS A 13 -14.94 -3.06 -6.15
CA LYS A 13 -14.67 -1.65 -5.90
C LYS A 13 -15.48 -0.83 -6.88
N SER A 14 -16.72 -0.52 -6.50
CA SER A 14 -17.71 0.16 -7.37
C SER A 14 -17.23 1.53 -7.85
N SER A 15 -16.38 2.21 -7.06
CA SER A 15 -15.74 3.49 -7.38
C SER A 15 -14.54 3.39 -8.33
N SER A 16 -14.07 2.18 -8.63
CA SER A 16 -12.96 1.96 -9.58
C SER A 16 -13.48 2.02 -11.02
N ALA A 17 -13.11 3.06 -11.76
CA ALA A 17 -13.51 3.24 -13.15
C ALA A 17 -13.03 2.10 -14.08
N THR A 18 -11.84 1.55 -13.82
CA THR A 18 -11.17 0.61 -14.73
C THR A 18 -11.26 -0.86 -14.32
N THR A 19 -11.48 -1.16 -13.04
CA THR A 19 -11.56 -2.55 -12.57
C THR A 19 -12.57 -2.65 -11.44
N LYS A 20 -13.83 -2.88 -11.80
CA LYS A 20 -14.94 -2.98 -10.84
C LYS A 20 -14.87 -4.21 -9.95
N VAL A 21 -14.32 -5.32 -10.47
CA VAL A 21 -14.15 -6.58 -9.74
C VAL A 21 -12.71 -7.07 -9.90
N ARG A 22 -12.05 -7.40 -8.78
CA ARG A 22 -10.70 -7.99 -8.76
C ARG A 22 -10.75 -9.32 -8.02
N PRO A 23 -10.26 -10.43 -8.61
CA PRO A 23 -10.08 -11.66 -7.86
C PRO A 23 -8.93 -11.48 -6.86
N VAL A 24 -9.16 -11.89 -5.62
CA VAL A 24 -8.13 -11.93 -4.57
C VAL A 24 -7.89 -13.39 -4.22
N PHE A 25 -6.63 -13.81 -4.34
CA PHE A 25 -6.18 -15.16 -4.04
C PHE A 25 -5.63 -15.22 -2.61
N GLU A 26 -6.11 -16.17 -1.82
CA GLU A 26 -5.87 -16.24 -0.38
C GLU A 26 -4.74 -17.23 -0.07
N ALA A 27 -3.49 -16.74 -0.12
CA ALA A 27 -2.29 -17.54 0.22
C ALA A 27 -2.15 -17.82 1.74
N SER A 28 -2.99 -17.18 2.57
CA SER A 28 -3.03 -17.38 4.02
C SER A 28 -3.96 -18.52 4.46
N PHE A 29 -4.79 -19.02 3.53
CA PHE A 29 -5.78 -20.02 3.86
C PHE A 29 -5.11 -21.30 4.37
N LYS A 30 -5.56 -21.76 5.54
CA LYS A 30 -5.01 -22.90 6.24
C LYS A 30 -6.09 -23.95 6.44
N HIS A 31 -5.78 -25.19 6.06
CA HIS A 31 -6.57 -26.35 6.45
C HIS A 31 -6.07 -26.87 7.81
N PRO A 32 -6.90 -27.42 8.70
CA PRO A 32 -6.46 -27.86 10.04
C PRO A 32 -5.23 -28.77 10.06
N TRP A 33 -5.02 -29.54 8.99
CA TRP A 33 -3.97 -30.55 8.88
C TRP A 33 -2.81 -30.16 7.94
N TYR A 34 -2.87 -29.00 7.29
CA TYR A 34 -1.87 -28.58 6.30
C TYR A 34 -1.44 -27.14 6.51
N ALA A 35 -0.17 -26.85 6.25
CA ALA A 35 0.33 -25.49 6.22
C ALA A 35 -0.28 -24.71 5.04
N SER A 36 -0.50 -23.41 5.26
CA SER A 36 -0.82 -22.45 4.21
C SER A 36 0.39 -22.21 3.31
N LEU A 37 0.16 -21.66 2.11
CA LEU A 37 1.26 -21.29 1.22
C LEU A 37 2.22 -20.30 1.89
N ASN A 38 1.67 -19.29 2.59
CA ASN A 38 2.48 -18.29 3.29
C ASN A 38 3.40 -18.87 4.38
N GLU A 39 2.99 -19.95 5.06
CA GLU A 39 3.84 -20.65 6.05
C GLU A 39 4.99 -21.43 5.40
N CYS A 40 4.82 -21.83 4.13
CA CYS A 40 5.85 -22.55 3.36
C CYS A 40 6.79 -21.61 2.57
N LEU A 41 6.46 -20.33 2.44
CA LEU A 41 7.24 -19.36 1.69
C LEU A 41 8.33 -18.70 2.55
N SER A 42 9.55 -18.66 2.01
CA SER A 42 10.60 -17.80 2.55
C SER A 42 10.32 -16.34 2.19
N VAL A 43 9.97 -15.53 3.21
CA VAL A 43 9.61 -14.10 3.05
C VAL A 43 10.75 -13.27 2.46
N GLY A 44 12.00 -13.61 2.81
CA GLY A 44 13.17 -12.80 2.51
C GLY A 44 13.31 -11.60 3.46
N PRO A 45 14.44 -10.87 3.41
CA PRO A 45 14.64 -9.67 4.22
C PRO A 45 13.70 -8.54 3.77
N SER A 46 13.25 -7.70 4.70
CA SER A 46 12.48 -6.51 4.33
C SER A 46 13.39 -5.52 3.60
N LEU A 47 13.09 -5.28 2.31
CA LEU A 47 13.71 -4.24 1.49
C LEU A 47 12.84 -2.99 1.38
N LEU A 48 11.76 -2.93 2.17
CA LEU A 48 10.83 -1.81 2.15
C LEU A 48 11.46 -0.60 2.81
N GLU A 49 11.38 0.53 2.11
CA GLU A 49 11.65 1.84 2.70
C GLU A 49 10.62 2.13 3.80
N GLN A 50 11.07 2.84 4.84
CA GLN A 50 10.17 3.31 5.89
C GLN A 50 9.35 4.49 5.36
N ILE A 51 8.07 4.52 5.71
CA ILE A 51 7.14 5.59 5.27
C ILE A 51 7.60 6.99 5.75
N PRO A 52 8.04 7.19 7.01
CA PRO A 52 8.43 8.54 7.46
C PRO A 52 9.62 9.14 6.67
N PRO A 53 10.75 8.42 6.43
CA PRO A 53 11.81 8.92 5.57
C PRO A 53 11.39 9.23 4.13
N LEU A 54 10.47 8.44 3.56
CA LEU A 54 9.92 8.71 2.22
C LEU A 54 9.11 10.01 2.20
N LEU A 55 8.22 10.21 3.17
CA LEU A 55 7.44 11.44 3.31
C LEU A 55 8.34 12.65 3.55
N LEU A 56 9.39 12.51 4.36
CA LEU A 56 10.37 13.57 4.56
C LEU A 56 11.06 13.94 3.24
N ARG A 57 11.56 12.95 2.49
CA ARG A 57 12.18 13.19 1.17
C ARG A 57 11.20 13.85 0.20
N PHE A 58 9.95 13.39 0.17
CA PHE A 58 8.88 14.01 -0.63
C PHE A 58 8.67 15.50 -0.31
N ARG A 59 8.94 15.93 0.93
CA ARG A 59 8.83 17.33 1.36
C ARG A 59 10.14 18.12 1.30
N THR A 60 11.26 17.52 0.88
CA THR A 60 12.55 18.23 0.82
C THR A 60 12.71 19.14 -0.41
N GLY A 61 12.06 18.81 -1.52
CA GLY A 61 12.13 19.62 -2.75
C GLY A 61 10.90 20.49 -2.94
N ALA A 62 10.98 21.46 -3.85
CA ALA A 62 9.89 22.40 -4.14
C ALA A 62 8.67 21.76 -4.83
N ILE A 63 8.85 20.62 -5.53
CA ILE A 63 7.78 19.93 -6.26
C ILE A 63 7.74 18.47 -5.80
N GLY A 64 6.67 18.09 -5.11
CA GLY A 64 6.35 16.69 -4.82
C GLY A 64 5.93 15.97 -6.11
N VAL A 65 6.28 14.68 -6.23
CA VAL A 65 5.94 13.84 -7.39
C VAL A 65 5.59 12.43 -6.93
N ILE A 66 4.45 11.93 -7.40
CA ILE A 66 4.04 10.53 -7.21
C ILE A 66 3.74 9.83 -8.53
N ALA A 67 3.86 8.50 -8.53
CA ALA A 67 3.40 7.61 -9.59
C ALA A 67 3.21 6.19 -9.04
N ASP A 68 2.44 5.34 -9.72
CA ASP A 68 2.32 3.91 -9.41
C ASP A 68 2.85 3.02 -10.54
N ILE A 69 3.43 1.87 -10.18
CA ILE A 69 3.75 0.81 -11.12
C ILE A 69 2.49 0.02 -11.42
N LYS A 70 2.05 0.04 -12.68
CA LYS A 70 0.89 -0.71 -13.15
C LYS A 70 1.12 -2.22 -12.99
N GLN A 71 0.27 -2.84 -12.16
CA GLN A 71 0.26 -4.30 -11.97
C GLN A 71 1.65 -4.86 -11.65
N ALA A 72 2.37 -4.21 -10.73
CA ALA A 72 3.80 -4.45 -10.47
C ALA A 72 4.16 -5.94 -10.30
N PHE A 73 3.42 -6.67 -9.46
CA PHE A 73 3.68 -8.09 -9.22
C PHE A 73 3.49 -8.97 -10.46
N LEU A 74 2.57 -8.60 -11.37
CA LEU A 74 2.32 -9.36 -12.60
C LEU A 74 3.46 -9.23 -13.62
N GLN A 75 4.37 -8.28 -13.44
CA GLN A 75 5.59 -8.19 -14.25
C GLN A 75 6.62 -9.27 -13.88
N LEU A 76 6.49 -9.90 -12.71
CA LEU A 76 7.42 -10.92 -12.22
C LEU A 76 6.95 -12.32 -12.64
N THR A 77 7.80 -13.05 -13.36
CA THR A 77 7.53 -14.44 -13.79
C THR A 77 7.87 -15.43 -12.69
N VAL A 78 6.99 -16.40 -12.47
CA VAL A 78 7.23 -17.56 -11.60
C VAL A 78 7.85 -18.68 -12.42
N LYS A 79 8.90 -19.31 -11.86
CA LYS A 79 9.57 -20.45 -12.51
C LYS A 79 8.57 -21.58 -12.78
N PRO A 80 8.66 -22.30 -13.91
CA PRO A 80 7.72 -23.37 -14.24
C PRO A 80 7.53 -24.42 -13.15
N GLU A 81 8.60 -24.76 -12.42
CA GLU A 81 8.61 -25.72 -11.31
C GLU A 81 7.75 -25.29 -10.11
N ASP A 82 7.57 -23.99 -9.87
CA ASP A 82 6.86 -23.45 -8.71
C ASP A 82 5.37 -23.15 -9.01
N ARG A 83 4.97 -23.12 -10.30
CA ARG A 83 3.61 -22.69 -10.71
C ARG A 83 2.51 -23.60 -10.19
N ASP A 84 2.83 -24.87 -9.92
CA ASP A 84 1.88 -25.84 -9.41
C ASP A 84 1.45 -25.58 -7.96
N TYR A 85 2.13 -24.68 -7.24
CA TYR A 85 1.72 -24.18 -5.92
C TYR A 85 0.82 -22.95 -5.98
N LEU A 86 0.62 -22.38 -7.18
CA LEU A 86 -0.23 -21.22 -7.42
C LEU A 86 -1.44 -21.58 -8.29
N ARG A 87 -1.99 -22.79 -8.09
CA ARG A 87 -3.19 -23.22 -8.82
C ARG A 87 -4.43 -22.56 -8.23
N PHE A 88 -5.48 -22.46 -9.01
CA PHE A 88 -6.80 -22.06 -8.53
C PHE A 88 -7.89 -22.73 -9.37
N LEU A 89 -9.06 -22.89 -8.77
CA LEU A 89 -10.21 -23.53 -9.41
C LEU A 89 -11.11 -22.47 -10.04
N TRP A 90 -11.70 -22.76 -11.18
CA TRP A 90 -12.62 -21.87 -11.87
C TRP A 90 -13.74 -22.66 -12.54
N TRP A 91 -14.97 -22.19 -12.40
CA TRP A 91 -16.11 -22.82 -13.05
C TRP A 91 -16.11 -22.48 -14.54
N ASN A 92 -16.26 -23.50 -15.38
CA ASN A 92 -16.42 -23.27 -16.80
C ASN A 92 -17.72 -22.47 -17.04
N THR A 93 -17.63 -21.45 -17.90
CA THR A 93 -18.75 -20.53 -18.14
C THR A 93 -19.85 -21.13 -19.00
N GLU A 94 -19.52 -22.09 -19.85
CA GLU A 94 -20.44 -22.79 -20.75
C GLU A 94 -21.07 -24.01 -20.05
N ASP A 95 -20.24 -24.78 -19.34
CA ASP A 95 -20.69 -25.90 -18.52
C ASP A 95 -20.36 -25.67 -17.04
N LYS A 96 -21.32 -25.11 -16.31
CA LYS A 96 -21.18 -24.85 -14.86
C LYS A 96 -21.03 -26.12 -14.01
N SER A 97 -21.18 -27.31 -14.59
CA SER A 97 -20.89 -28.58 -13.90
C SER A 97 -19.42 -29.01 -14.03
N ASN A 98 -18.67 -28.38 -14.93
CA ASN A 98 -17.26 -28.65 -15.14
C ASN A 98 -16.38 -27.65 -14.39
N LEU A 99 -15.53 -28.18 -13.50
CA LEU A 99 -14.57 -27.40 -12.71
C LEU A 99 -13.18 -27.51 -13.33
N GLU A 100 -12.65 -26.39 -13.80
CA GLU A 100 -11.31 -26.31 -14.36
C GLU A 100 -10.32 -25.81 -13.31
N PHE A 101 -9.04 -26.06 -13.54
CA PHE A 101 -7.98 -25.44 -12.77
C PHE A 101 -7.00 -24.70 -13.67
N PHE A 102 -6.57 -23.55 -13.17
CA PHE A 102 -5.56 -22.72 -13.79
C PHE A 102 -4.37 -22.60 -12.85
N ARG A 103 -3.24 -22.12 -13.36
CA ARG A 103 -2.04 -21.83 -12.58
C ARG A 103 -1.49 -20.47 -12.94
N HIS A 104 -1.09 -19.71 -11.93
CA HIS A 104 -0.44 -18.43 -12.18
C HIS A 104 0.98 -18.63 -12.73
N CYS A 105 1.29 -17.94 -13.82
CA CYS A 105 2.65 -17.85 -14.37
C CYS A 105 3.41 -16.64 -13.82
N ARG A 106 2.74 -15.77 -13.07
CA ARG A 106 3.26 -14.52 -12.51
C ARG A 106 3.00 -14.47 -11.00
N VAL A 107 3.71 -13.60 -10.30
CA VAL A 107 3.51 -13.41 -8.85
C VAL A 107 2.16 -12.75 -8.60
N VAL A 108 1.32 -13.34 -7.74
CA VAL A 108 -0.06 -12.90 -7.46
C VAL A 108 -0.34 -12.57 -5.99
N GLY A 109 0.73 -12.35 -5.21
CA GLY A 109 0.65 -12.10 -3.77
C GLY A 109 1.28 -13.23 -2.96
N GLY A 110 1.21 -13.08 -1.63
CA GLY A 110 1.92 -13.92 -0.67
C GLY A 110 3.00 -13.15 0.07
N THR A 111 3.43 -13.68 1.20
CA THR A 111 4.34 -13.00 2.16
C THR A 111 5.66 -12.57 1.53
N SER A 112 6.20 -13.31 0.56
CA SER A 112 7.45 -13.00 -0.13
C SER A 112 7.31 -12.00 -1.30
N SER A 113 6.08 -11.69 -1.75
CA SER A 113 5.86 -10.85 -2.93
C SER A 113 6.48 -9.45 -2.83
N PRO A 114 6.37 -8.72 -1.70
CA PRO A 114 7.01 -7.41 -1.56
C PRO A 114 8.54 -7.48 -1.70
N PHE A 115 9.17 -8.52 -1.14
CA PHE A 115 10.62 -8.73 -1.30
C PHE A 115 10.98 -8.96 -2.76
N LEU A 116 10.26 -9.87 -3.45
CA LEU A 116 10.53 -10.19 -4.85
C LEU A 116 10.45 -8.94 -5.75
N LEU A 117 9.42 -8.11 -5.57
CA LEU A 117 9.27 -6.88 -6.35
C LEU A 117 10.42 -5.89 -6.08
N ASN A 118 10.71 -5.60 -4.81
CA ASN A 118 11.77 -4.66 -4.46
C ASN A 118 13.15 -5.17 -4.87
N ALA A 119 13.42 -6.46 -4.74
CA ALA A 119 14.66 -7.07 -5.19
C ALA A 119 14.82 -6.97 -6.70
N SER A 120 13.76 -7.24 -7.47
CA SER A 120 13.77 -7.09 -8.93
C SER A 120 13.98 -5.63 -9.37
N ILE A 121 13.29 -4.67 -8.75
CA ILE A 121 13.49 -3.24 -9.04
C ILE A 121 14.92 -2.82 -8.70
N ARG A 122 15.44 -3.18 -7.53
CA ARG A 122 16.82 -2.85 -7.12
C ARG A 122 17.85 -3.49 -8.05
N HIS A 123 17.66 -4.74 -8.44
CA HIS A 123 18.54 -5.42 -9.39
C HIS A 123 18.55 -4.69 -10.74
N HIS A 124 17.38 -4.31 -11.23
CA HIS A 124 17.24 -3.53 -12.47
C HIS A 124 17.93 -2.16 -12.41
N LEU A 125 17.70 -1.40 -11.35
CA LEU A 125 18.31 -0.07 -11.16
C LEU A 125 19.82 -0.12 -10.95
N ASN A 126 20.38 -1.28 -10.57
CA ASN A 126 21.81 -1.51 -10.41
C ASN A 126 22.47 -2.09 -11.68
N SER A 127 21.73 -2.25 -12.79
CA SER A 127 22.33 -2.72 -14.04
C SER A 127 23.37 -1.70 -14.55
N ALA A 128 24.42 -2.22 -15.20
CA ALA A 128 25.51 -1.40 -15.73
C ALA A 128 25.03 -0.37 -16.77
N GLU A 129 23.97 -0.70 -17.52
CA GLU A 129 23.34 0.17 -18.52
C GLU A 129 22.86 1.50 -17.93
N PHE A 130 22.48 1.53 -16.65
CA PHE A 130 21.98 2.74 -16.00
C PHE A 130 22.99 3.42 -15.07
N GLN A 131 24.21 2.91 -14.96
CA GLN A 131 25.28 3.55 -14.18
C GLN A 131 25.98 4.67 -14.97
N LEU A 132 25.19 5.50 -15.64
CA LEU A 132 25.65 6.68 -16.39
C LEU A 132 25.55 7.92 -15.49
N GLU A 133 26.53 8.82 -15.57
CA GLU A 133 26.55 10.06 -14.80
C GLU A 133 25.28 10.90 -15.02
N SER A 134 24.76 10.93 -16.26
CA SER A 134 23.54 11.64 -16.62
C SER A 134 22.25 11.09 -16.00
N LEU A 135 22.27 9.83 -15.56
CA LEU A 135 21.13 9.13 -14.93
C LEU A 135 21.29 8.97 -13.41
N GLN A 136 22.49 9.22 -12.87
CA GLN A 136 22.83 8.94 -11.48
C GLN A 136 21.83 9.55 -10.49
N GLN A 137 21.47 10.83 -10.68
CA GLN A 137 20.49 11.51 -9.83
C GLN A 137 19.11 10.83 -9.86
N THR A 138 18.63 10.45 -11.05
CA THR A 138 17.34 9.77 -11.23
C THR A 138 17.36 8.37 -10.62
N ILE A 139 18.45 7.62 -10.79
CA ILE A 139 18.61 6.29 -10.21
C ILE A 139 18.62 6.35 -8.68
N GLU A 140 19.33 7.31 -8.08
CA GLU A 140 19.36 7.46 -6.62
C GLU A 140 17.99 7.86 -6.06
N LYS A 141 17.24 8.72 -6.76
CA LYS A 141 15.85 9.04 -6.40
C LYS A 141 14.94 7.82 -6.51
N LEU A 142 15.08 7.00 -7.56
CA LEU A 142 14.28 5.78 -7.72
C LEU A 142 14.57 4.74 -6.63
N LYS A 143 15.85 4.49 -6.32
CA LYS A 143 16.26 3.54 -5.27
C LYS A 143 15.66 3.86 -3.91
N LYS A 144 15.47 5.14 -3.60
CA LYS A 144 14.98 5.65 -2.30
C LYS A 144 13.53 6.11 -2.33
N GLY A 145 12.87 6.07 -3.49
CA GLY A 145 11.55 6.65 -3.70
C GLY A 145 10.43 5.62 -3.74
N PHE A 146 10.72 4.33 -3.85
CA PHE A 146 9.70 3.29 -3.91
C PHE A 146 9.26 2.81 -2.53
N TYR A 147 7.94 2.79 -2.32
CA TYR A 147 7.27 1.99 -1.30
C TYR A 147 6.43 0.93 -2.00
N VAL A 148 6.97 -0.30 -2.09
CA VAL A 148 6.40 -1.38 -2.90
C VAL A 148 6.27 -0.95 -4.37
N ASP A 149 5.06 -0.62 -4.84
CA ASP A 149 4.73 -0.20 -6.20
C ASP A 149 4.49 1.31 -6.34
N ASN A 150 4.47 2.06 -5.24
CA ASN A 150 4.28 3.51 -5.24
C ASN A 150 5.63 4.23 -5.25
N LEU A 151 5.83 5.11 -6.23
CA LEU A 151 6.94 6.05 -6.28
C LEU A 151 6.54 7.36 -5.60
N THR A 152 7.38 7.86 -4.71
CA THR A 152 7.16 9.10 -3.96
C THR A 152 8.50 9.82 -3.79
N ILE A 153 8.66 10.93 -4.52
CA ILE A 153 9.91 11.71 -4.59
C ILE A 153 9.60 13.21 -4.68
N SER A 154 10.64 14.04 -4.58
CA SER A 154 10.54 15.47 -4.89
C SER A 154 11.62 15.90 -5.88
N VAL A 155 11.42 17.06 -6.51
CA VAL A 155 12.38 17.75 -7.39
C VAL A 155 12.38 19.25 -7.09
N GLU A 156 13.42 19.97 -7.49
CA GLU A 156 13.59 21.38 -7.15
C GLU A 156 12.88 22.34 -8.10
N ASN A 157 12.64 21.92 -9.35
CA ASN A 157 12.04 22.77 -10.38
C ASN A 157 11.42 21.95 -11.52
N GLN A 158 10.69 22.65 -12.40
CA GLN A 158 9.97 22.04 -13.52
C GLN A 158 10.88 21.39 -14.56
N GLU A 159 12.10 21.90 -14.75
CA GLU A 159 13.07 21.29 -15.67
C GLU A 159 13.50 19.91 -15.16
N GLU A 160 13.83 19.83 -13.86
CA GLU A 160 14.17 18.56 -13.21
C GLU A 160 12.99 17.59 -13.23
N LEU A 161 11.75 18.07 -13.07
CA LEU A 161 10.54 17.24 -13.18
C LEU A 161 10.43 16.58 -14.55
N VAL A 162 10.55 17.36 -15.64
CA VAL A 162 10.43 16.86 -17.01
C VAL A 162 11.55 15.88 -17.32
N LYS A 163 12.78 16.20 -16.92
CA LYS A 163 13.95 15.33 -17.06
C LYS A 163 13.74 14.00 -16.31
N PHE A 164 13.35 14.07 -15.04
CA PHE A 164 13.09 12.90 -14.21
C PHE A 164 12.01 12.00 -14.81
N LYS A 165 10.83 12.55 -15.14
CA LYS A 165 9.73 11.79 -15.77
C LYS A 165 10.18 11.08 -17.06
N THR A 166 10.97 11.76 -17.89
CA THR A 166 11.44 11.20 -19.17
C THR A 166 12.44 10.07 -18.94
N GLN A 167 13.45 10.29 -18.10
CA GLN A 167 14.47 9.28 -17.78
C GLN A 167 13.86 8.07 -17.09
N THR A 168 13.02 8.29 -16.07
CA THR A 168 12.36 7.22 -15.32
C THR A 168 11.47 6.36 -16.23
N LYS A 169 10.72 6.96 -17.15
CA LYS A 169 9.91 6.19 -18.13
C LYS A 169 10.78 5.25 -18.97
N GLY A 170 11.95 5.71 -19.43
CA GLY A 170 12.90 4.87 -20.18
C GLY A 170 13.45 3.74 -19.32
N ILE A 171 13.98 4.08 -18.15
CA ILE A 171 14.59 3.13 -17.20
C ILE A 171 13.59 2.04 -16.82
N MET A 172 12.41 2.40 -16.32
CA MET A 172 11.45 1.42 -15.80
C MET A 172 10.82 0.57 -16.91
N LYS A 173 10.61 1.14 -18.12
CA LYS A 173 10.07 0.41 -19.27
C LYS A 173 11.01 -0.71 -19.74
N ALA A 174 12.32 -0.58 -19.57
CA ALA A 174 13.28 -1.64 -19.89
C ALA A 174 13.05 -2.93 -19.07
N ALA A 175 12.47 -2.82 -17.87
CA ALA A 175 12.04 -3.95 -17.04
C ALA A 175 10.51 -4.18 -17.07
N THR A 176 9.83 -3.70 -18.12
CA THR A 176 8.37 -3.78 -18.30
C THR A 176 7.55 -3.16 -17.15
N PHE A 177 8.16 -2.32 -16.31
CA PHE A 177 7.48 -1.58 -15.27
C PHE A 177 6.93 -0.26 -15.85
N GLU A 178 5.64 -0.25 -16.19
CA GLU A 178 4.93 0.94 -16.67
C GLU A 178 4.49 1.80 -15.46
N LEU A 179 5.03 3.03 -15.36
CA LEU A 179 4.59 4.02 -14.38
C LEU A 179 3.42 4.84 -14.90
N ARG A 180 2.35 4.94 -14.11
CA ARG A 180 1.12 5.69 -14.42
C ARG A 180 0.67 6.54 -13.22
N CYS A 181 -0.51 7.17 -13.36
CA CYS A 181 -1.13 8.05 -12.36
C CYS A 181 -0.14 9.09 -11.80
N TRP A 182 0.61 9.73 -12.69
CA TRP A 182 1.56 10.77 -12.33
C TRP A 182 0.82 11.98 -11.77
N ALA A 183 1.13 12.38 -10.55
CA ALA A 183 0.70 13.65 -9.98
C ALA A 183 1.91 14.41 -9.43
N HIS A 184 1.84 15.74 -9.45
CA HIS A 184 2.88 16.59 -8.91
C HIS A 184 2.32 17.93 -8.43
N THR A 185 3.10 18.63 -7.59
CA THR A 185 2.76 20.00 -7.15
C THR A 185 2.50 20.94 -8.33
N GLY A 186 1.51 21.81 -8.19
CA GLY A 186 1.10 22.82 -9.16
C GLY A 186 0.15 22.33 -10.25
N VAL A 187 -0.33 21.07 -10.19
CA VAL A 187 -1.37 20.57 -11.09
C VAL A 187 -2.69 20.60 -10.37
N GLN A 188 -3.68 21.25 -10.99
CA GLN A 188 -5.05 21.24 -10.49
C GLN A 188 -5.67 19.88 -10.82
N ASP A 189 -5.74 19.01 -9.82
CA ASP A 189 -6.42 17.73 -9.90
C ASP A 189 -7.77 17.86 -9.19
N GLN A 190 -8.85 17.33 -9.79
CA GLN A 190 -10.20 17.49 -9.24
C GLN A 190 -10.39 16.72 -7.92
N GLU A 191 -9.52 15.74 -7.66
CA GLU A 191 -9.52 14.93 -6.44
C GLU A 191 -8.15 14.95 -5.77
N SER A 192 -8.14 15.09 -4.44
CA SER A 192 -6.92 15.02 -3.64
C SER A 192 -6.27 13.64 -3.76
N GLN A 193 -4.97 13.65 -4.02
CA GLN A 193 -4.16 12.46 -4.24
C GLN A 193 -3.85 11.76 -2.91
N ASN A 194 -3.46 10.48 -2.99
CA ASN A 194 -3.00 9.74 -1.82
C ASN A 194 -1.48 9.57 -1.89
N VAL A 195 -0.78 10.01 -0.85
CA VAL A 195 0.66 9.86 -0.69
C VAL A 195 0.93 9.02 0.55
N LEU A 196 1.25 7.74 0.34
CA LEU A 196 1.59 6.79 1.40
C LEU A 196 0.58 6.74 2.57
N GLY A 197 -0.70 6.91 2.26
CA GLY A 197 -1.82 6.88 3.21
C GLY A 197 -2.32 8.25 3.67
N LEU A 198 -1.58 9.33 3.40
CA LEU A 198 -2.02 10.71 3.63
C LEU A 198 -2.75 11.27 2.40
N LYS A 199 -3.60 12.27 2.61
CA LYS A 199 -4.17 13.05 1.51
C LYS A 199 -3.25 14.19 1.14
N TRP A 200 -3.20 14.49 -0.14
CA TRP A 200 -2.38 15.54 -0.71
C TRP A 200 -3.19 16.39 -1.68
N ASP A 201 -3.23 17.69 -1.40
CA ASP A 201 -3.69 18.70 -2.34
C ASP A 201 -2.50 19.14 -3.20
N THR A 202 -2.58 18.88 -4.51
CA THR A 202 -1.50 19.17 -5.45
C THR A 202 -1.42 20.65 -5.83
N GLU A 203 -2.48 21.43 -5.64
CA GLU A 203 -2.52 22.86 -5.95
C GLU A 203 -1.89 23.67 -4.81
N THR A 204 -2.31 23.41 -3.57
CA THR A 204 -1.77 24.09 -2.38
C THR A 204 -0.50 23.44 -1.83
N ASP A 205 -0.20 22.22 -2.27
CA ASP A 205 0.92 21.39 -1.79
C ASP A 205 0.81 20.97 -0.31
N GLU A 206 -0.42 20.87 0.22
CA GLU A 206 -0.69 20.53 1.61
C GLU A 206 -0.92 19.02 1.79
N LEU A 207 -0.20 18.43 2.76
CA LEU A 207 -0.47 17.07 3.24
C LEU A 207 -1.38 17.14 4.47
N TYR A 208 -2.43 16.32 4.49
CA TYR A 208 -3.38 16.31 5.60
C TYR A 208 -3.91 14.90 5.88
N CYS A 209 -4.34 14.71 7.14
CA CYS A 209 -5.06 13.53 7.57
C CYS A 209 -6.56 13.75 7.36
N VAL A 210 -7.27 12.69 6.99
CA VAL A 210 -8.73 12.73 6.90
C VAL A 210 -9.29 12.60 8.31
N SER A 211 -10.10 13.57 8.73
CA SER A 211 -10.85 13.48 9.98
C SER A 211 -11.86 12.33 9.89
N PRO A 212 -12.09 11.57 10.97
CA PRO A 212 -13.19 10.61 11.00
C PRO A 212 -14.51 11.35 10.78
N GLU A 213 -15.42 10.80 9.96
CA GLU A 213 -16.76 11.36 9.74
C GLU A 213 -17.69 11.20 10.97
N THR A 214 -17.16 10.72 12.08
CA THR A 214 -17.93 10.47 13.30
C THR A 214 -17.96 11.73 14.15
N ASP A 215 -19.00 12.55 13.99
CA ASP A 215 -19.38 13.55 15.00
C ASP A 215 -19.83 12.79 16.26
N ILE A 216 -18.93 12.69 17.25
CA ILE A 216 -19.35 12.22 18.56
C ILE A 216 -20.01 13.41 19.25
N GLY A 217 -21.34 13.42 19.30
CA GLY A 217 -22.06 14.41 20.09
C GLY A 217 -21.64 14.32 21.56
N PHE A 218 -21.61 15.47 22.25
CA PHE A 218 -21.24 15.57 23.68
C PHE A 218 -22.05 14.66 24.64
N ASN A 219 -23.18 14.09 24.19
CA ASN A 219 -24.08 13.24 24.97
C ASN A 219 -24.14 11.78 24.49
N GLU A 220 -23.30 11.37 23.54
CA GLU A 220 -23.24 9.96 23.17
C GLU A 220 -22.39 9.17 24.16
N ASN A 221 -22.94 8.08 24.70
CA ASN A 221 -22.12 7.12 25.45
C ASN A 221 -21.08 6.51 24.50
N ILE A 222 -19.81 6.63 24.88
CA ILE A 222 -18.68 6.09 24.10
C ILE A 222 -18.19 4.84 24.81
N SER A 223 -18.19 3.71 24.09
CA SER A 223 -17.54 2.49 24.57
C SER A 223 -16.04 2.48 24.24
N LYS A 224 -15.28 1.63 24.95
CA LYS A 224 -13.86 1.40 24.66
C LYS A 224 -13.63 1.01 23.19
N ARG A 225 -14.51 0.18 22.61
CA ARG A 225 -14.46 -0.23 21.20
C ARG A 225 -14.64 0.97 20.26
N LYS A 226 -15.63 1.83 20.51
CA LYS A 226 -15.89 3.01 19.68
C LYS A 226 -14.72 3.98 19.73
N LEU A 227 -14.18 4.24 20.92
CA LEU A 227 -13.00 5.10 21.10
C LEU A 227 -11.77 4.55 20.37
N LEU A 228 -11.50 3.24 20.48
CA LEU A 228 -10.41 2.59 19.76
C LEU A 228 -10.57 2.73 18.25
N SER A 229 -11.79 2.53 17.73
CA SER A 229 -12.11 2.68 16.30
C SER A 229 -11.78 4.09 15.80
N ILE A 230 -12.20 5.11 16.54
CA ILE A 230 -11.99 6.52 16.18
C ILE A 230 -10.50 6.87 16.22
N VAL A 231 -9.80 6.52 17.30
CA VAL A 231 -8.35 6.79 17.42
C VAL A 231 -7.56 6.14 16.29
N ASN A 232 -7.89 4.90 15.91
CA ASN A 232 -7.19 4.18 14.84
C ASN A 232 -7.66 4.53 13.43
N SER A 233 -8.79 5.22 13.28
CA SER A 233 -9.25 5.69 11.97
C SER A 233 -8.39 6.85 11.44
N ILE A 234 -7.71 7.58 12.32
CA ILE A 234 -6.76 8.64 11.95
C ILE A 234 -5.41 7.99 11.61
N TYR A 235 -5.15 7.82 10.32
CA TYR A 235 -3.86 7.36 9.84
C TYR A 235 -2.86 8.52 9.77
N ASP A 236 -1.91 8.54 10.72
CA ASP A 236 -0.87 9.56 10.80
C ASP A 236 0.52 8.91 11.01
N PRO A 237 1.25 8.64 9.91
CA PRO A 237 2.53 7.94 9.97
C PRO A 237 3.69 8.80 10.50
N ILE A 238 3.54 10.12 10.58
CA ILE A 238 4.60 11.07 10.98
C ILE A 238 4.27 11.82 12.28
N GLY A 239 3.04 11.66 12.80
CA GLY A 239 2.64 12.07 14.14
C GLY A 239 2.21 13.53 14.29
N PHE A 240 1.93 14.28 13.22
CA PHE A 240 1.54 15.70 13.35
C PHE A 240 0.14 15.90 13.97
N THR A 241 -0.73 14.89 13.94
CA THR A 241 -2.03 14.89 14.63
C THR A 241 -1.93 14.48 16.10
N SER A 242 -0.72 14.18 16.61
CA SER A 242 -0.52 13.76 18.00
C SER A 242 -1.11 14.73 19.02
N PRO A 243 -1.01 16.06 18.89
CA PRO A 243 -1.64 16.99 19.84
C PRO A 243 -3.16 16.84 19.90
N ALA A 244 -3.82 16.69 18.74
CA ALA A 244 -5.27 16.52 18.66
C ALA A 244 -5.73 15.12 19.11
N THR A 245 -4.91 14.10 18.88
CA THR A 245 -5.23 12.70 19.25
C THR A 245 -4.76 12.31 20.65
N LEU A 246 -4.09 13.19 21.39
CA LEU A 246 -3.55 12.90 22.71
C LEU A 246 -4.64 12.55 23.72
N LEU A 247 -5.64 13.42 23.86
CA LEU A 247 -6.74 13.25 24.81
C LEU A 247 -7.50 11.93 24.57
N PRO A 248 -7.96 11.59 23.34
CA PRO A 248 -8.65 10.32 23.13
C PRO A 248 -7.73 9.09 23.31
N LYS A 249 -6.42 9.22 23.07
CA LYS A 249 -5.44 8.15 23.40
C LYS A 249 -5.25 7.96 24.91
N LEU A 250 -5.24 9.04 25.69
CA LEU A 250 -5.18 8.98 27.16
C LEU A 250 -6.47 8.38 27.74
N LEU A 251 -7.62 8.79 27.21
CA LEU A 251 -8.92 8.22 27.59
C LEU A 251 -8.97 6.72 27.30
N LEU A 252 -8.47 6.30 26.13
CA LEU A 252 -8.37 4.89 25.77
C LEU A 252 -7.44 4.14 26.73
N GLN A 253 -6.27 4.70 27.04
CA GLN A 253 -5.33 4.13 28.01
C GLN A 253 -5.97 3.94 29.40
N GLU A 254 -6.76 4.91 29.86
CA GLU A 254 -7.42 4.84 31.16
C GLU A 254 -8.54 3.79 31.17
N ALA A 255 -9.31 3.68 30.08
CA ALA A 255 -10.30 2.61 29.90
C ALA A 255 -9.66 1.21 30.03
N TRP A 256 -8.44 1.04 29.50
CA TRP A 256 -7.67 -0.20 29.66
C TRP A 256 -7.23 -0.42 31.11
N ARG A 257 -6.74 0.61 31.81
CA ARG A 257 -6.34 0.52 33.22
C ARG A 257 -7.48 0.14 34.14
N ASN A 258 -8.68 0.66 33.86
CA ASN A 258 -9.91 0.35 34.61
C ASN A 258 -10.52 -1.00 34.24
N LYS A 259 -9.92 -1.74 33.28
CA LYS A 259 -10.39 -3.06 32.84
C LYS A 259 -11.85 -3.07 32.36
N LEU A 260 -12.30 -1.96 31.78
CA LEU A 260 -13.64 -1.87 31.19
C LEU A 260 -13.79 -2.89 30.07
N ASP A 261 -14.99 -3.44 29.90
CA ASP A 261 -15.29 -4.32 28.78
C ASP A 261 -15.35 -3.55 27.45
N TRP A 262 -15.36 -4.28 26.33
CA TRP A 262 -15.28 -3.66 24.99
C TRP A 262 -16.44 -2.72 24.67
N ASP A 263 -17.64 -3.15 25.06
CA ASP A 263 -18.91 -2.51 24.73
C ASP A 263 -19.55 -1.84 25.96
N GLU A 264 -18.83 -1.79 27.07
CA GLU A 264 -19.19 -1.05 28.28
C GLU A 264 -18.97 0.46 28.06
N ASP A 265 -19.92 1.26 28.54
CA ASP A 265 -19.85 2.72 28.47
C ASP A 265 -18.73 3.27 29.35
N LEU A 266 -18.02 4.28 28.85
CA LEU A 266 -17.02 4.97 29.66
C LEU A 266 -17.68 5.65 30.87
N PRO A 267 -17.17 5.45 32.09
CA PRO A 267 -17.63 6.17 33.28
C PRO A 267 -17.66 7.68 33.08
N SER A 268 -18.69 8.36 33.60
CA SER A 268 -18.89 9.81 33.37
C SER A 268 -17.72 10.66 33.89
N ASP A 269 -17.03 10.23 34.93
CA ASP A 269 -15.82 10.87 35.46
C ASP A 269 -14.64 10.80 34.48
N LEU A 270 -14.54 9.74 33.68
CA LEU A 270 -13.55 9.62 32.61
C LEU A 270 -13.92 10.48 31.40
N GLN A 271 -15.21 10.54 31.06
CA GLN A 271 -15.69 11.36 29.94
C GLN A 271 -15.52 12.87 30.21
N LEU A 272 -15.72 13.33 31.45
CA LEU A 272 -15.61 14.74 31.83
C LEU A 272 -14.17 15.25 32.03
N ARG A 273 -13.18 14.34 32.04
CA ARG A 273 -11.78 14.67 32.34
C ARG A 273 -10.98 15.13 31.12
N TYR A 274 -11.51 14.90 29.92
CA TYR A 274 -10.86 15.12 28.63
C TYR A 274 -11.85 15.76 27.65
#